data_AF-Q5MYT4-F1
#
_entry.id   AF-Q5MYT4-F1
#
_cell.length_a   1.000
_cell.length_b   1.000
_cell.length_c   1.000
_cell.angle_alpha   90.00
_cell.angle_beta   90.00
_cell.angle_gamma   90.00
#
_symmetry.space_group_name_H-M   'P 1'
#
loop_
_entity.id
_entity.type
_entity.pdbx_description
1 polymer ?
#
loop_
_entity_poly.entity_id
_entity_poly.type
_entity_poly.pdbx_seq_one_letter_code
_entity_poly.pdbx_strand_id
1 'polypeptide(L)'
;MSKLSLTLSALFGGAGLLLSSAAAFAAPACSAWSNAQTYNGGDYALYANKTWRAKWWTQNNQPGADQWGPWEERPASECTPGGGDPGPGPGTGVPPEPTPTVGRHVGSYFAQWSIYGRNYKLRNLVDAGGDKKLTFLNYAFGNVYADGKCGMVTRAENGNGDGGDAWADYQKSFGANESVDGKADSWSDPLRGNFNQLRKLKLANPSLKVLISLGGWTWSKNFGKFAATDAGRKTMVASCIDLYLKGNLPVGENAGGAGAAKGVFDGIDIDWEYPGGGGLPSNSVDPNDKQNFTLLMAEFRSQLDALTAQNKRRYYLTAAIGSGVDKIRQTEPAKYAAYMDWINVMTYDFNGGWDAKGPTNFQSNLFRDPAAPVTGDRVYYNVDDSIQTLVKAGVPKTKLNVGIPFYGRGWAGVAAGPKGDGLYQVATGAGKGTYEAGIEDYKVLKTRSAKQFVHPVSKQLWTYDGNEFWSYDDPATIRTKLDYVRQQQLGGVFSWSLDGDDAQGSLLKTTSEVRQDAAAAKKKAAAKTSAASPLK
;
A
#
# COMPACT_ATOMS: atom_id res chain seq x y z
N MET A 1 -16.78 -72.17 4.31
CA MET A 1 -15.93 -73.26 3.78
C MET A 1 -15.84 -73.11 2.26
N SER A 2 -14.71 -73.54 1.66
CA SER A 2 -14.31 -73.46 0.23
C SER A 2 -13.47 -72.21 -0.11
N LYS A 3 -12.13 -72.20 0.09
CA LYS A 3 -11.03 -72.74 -0.78
C LYS A 3 -11.17 -72.24 -2.23
N LEU A 4 -10.42 -71.24 -2.71
CA LEU A 4 -8.96 -71.06 -2.92
C LEU A 4 -8.35 -72.00 -3.98
N SER A 5 -8.12 -71.46 -5.19
CA SER A 5 -6.98 -71.75 -6.09
C SER A 5 -7.10 -70.99 -7.42
N LEU A 6 -6.08 -70.19 -7.78
CA LEU A 6 -5.35 -70.19 -9.08
C LEU A 6 -4.37 -68.99 -9.08
N THR A 7 -3.02 -69.16 -8.96
CA THR A 7 -1.99 -69.34 -10.03
C THR A 7 -2.02 -68.28 -11.14
N LEU A 8 -0.93 -67.72 -11.69
CA LEU A 8 0.53 -67.89 -11.56
C LEU A 8 1.24 -66.74 -12.35
N SER A 9 2.36 -66.25 -11.82
CA SER A 9 3.58 -65.69 -12.44
C SER A 9 3.55 -64.68 -13.61
N ALA A 10 4.20 -63.53 -13.42
CA ALA A 10 5.64 -63.35 -13.69
C ALA A 10 6.08 -61.92 -13.33
N LEU A 11 7.05 -61.75 -12.41
CA LEU A 11 7.80 -60.50 -12.27
C LEU A 11 9.29 -60.79 -12.39
N PHE A 12 9.88 -60.26 -13.46
CA PHE A 12 11.32 -60.13 -13.64
C PHE A 12 11.87 -59.12 -12.62
N GLY A 13 12.98 -59.50 -11.99
CA GLY A 13 13.78 -58.63 -11.14
C GLY A 13 14.44 -57.50 -11.95
N GLY A 14 14.52 -56.34 -11.32
CA GLY A 14 15.32 -55.20 -11.77
C GLY A 14 15.54 -54.28 -10.59
N ALA A 15 16.78 -54.23 -10.10
CA ALA A 15 17.21 -53.32 -9.05
C ALA A 15 17.01 -51.86 -9.52
N GLY A 16 16.06 -51.16 -8.91
CA GLY A 16 15.83 -49.73 -9.13
C GLY A 16 16.75 -48.91 -8.24
N LEU A 17 17.73 -48.24 -8.86
CA LEU A 17 18.55 -47.18 -8.28
C LEU A 17 17.68 -46.13 -7.55
N LEU A 18 18.00 -45.86 -6.28
CA LEU A 18 17.58 -44.64 -5.59
C LEU A 18 18.33 -43.45 -6.22
N LEU A 19 17.65 -42.71 -7.10
CA LEU A 19 18.10 -41.40 -7.57
C LEU A 19 17.74 -40.36 -6.50
N SER A 20 18.71 -40.01 -5.66
CA SER A 20 18.72 -38.78 -4.90
C SER A 20 18.82 -37.60 -5.86
N SER A 21 17.73 -36.85 -6.02
CA SER A 21 17.74 -35.58 -6.73
C SER A 21 18.54 -34.56 -5.91
N ALA A 22 19.81 -34.35 -6.28
CA ALA A 22 20.59 -33.22 -5.82
C ALA A 22 19.91 -31.92 -6.33
N ALA A 23 19.42 -31.10 -5.41
CA ALA A 23 19.02 -29.74 -5.74
C ALA A 23 20.27 -29.02 -6.28
N ALA A 24 20.23 -28.59 -7.53
CA ALA A 24 21.28 -27.73 -8.10
C ALA A 24 21.26 -26.41 -7.32
N PHE A 25 22.19 -26.22 -6.39
CA PHE A 25 22.44 -24.93 -5.78
C PHE A 25 22.87 -23.96 -6.89
N ALA A 26 22.05 -22.95 -7.16
CA ALA A 26 22.46 -21.85 -8.04
C ALA A 26 23.69 -21.17 -7.41
N ALA A 27 24.77 -21.06 -8.17
CA ALA A 27 25.98 -20.39 -7.69
C ALA A 27 25.66 -18.91 -7.37
N PRO A 28 26.22 -18.33 -6.30
CA PRO A 28 26.01 -16.94 -5.93
C PRO A 28 26.46 -15.98 -7.04
N ALA A 29 25.84 -14.79 -7.12
CA ALA A 29 26.25 -13.78 -8.09
C ALA A 29 27.56 -13.09 -7.65
N CYS A 30 28.43 -12.77 -8.61
CA CYS A 30 29.63 -11.99 -8.38
C CYS A 30 29.72 -10.81 -9.36
N SER A 31 30.03 -9.63 -8.82
CA SER A 31 30.20 -8.37 -9.55
C SER A 31 31.65 -7.90 -9.48
N ALA A 32 32.05 -6.91 -10.30
CA ALA A 32 33.35 -6.27 -10.17
C ALA A 32 33.56 -5.72 -8.74
N TRP A 33 34.74 -5.93 -8.18
CA TRP A 33 35.11 -5.40 -6.87
C TRP A 33 35.12 -3.86 -6.88
N SER A 34 34.59 -3.24 -5.83
CA SER A 34 34.50 -1.79 -5.64
C SER A 34 35.01 -1.39 -4.27
N ASN A 35 35.85 -0.35 -4.22
CA ASN A 35 36.38 0.20 -2.98
C ASN A 35 35.30 0.84 -2.08
N ALA A 36 34.20 1.30 -2.67
CA ALA A 36 33.08 1.93 -1.96
C ALA A 36 32.06 0.91 -1.44
N GLN A 37 32.09 -0.32 -1.96
CA GLN A 37 31.18 -1.40 -1.56
C GLN A 37 31.66 -2.09 -0.28
N THR A 38 30.71 -2.39 0.58
CA THR A 38 30.91 -3.26 1.74
C THR A 38 30.62 -4.70 1.36
N TYR A 39 31.50 -5.62 1.75
CA TYR A 39 31.37 -7.07 1.56
C TYR A 39 31.32 -7.76 2.91
N ASN A 40 30.38 -8.68 3.12
CA ASN A 40 30.26 -9.52 4.29
C ASN A 40 30.89 -10.90 4.03
N GLY A 41 31.15 -11.66 5.11
CA GLY A 41 31.67 -13.02 4.98
C GLY A 41 30.76 -13.90 4.11
N GLY A 42 31.29 -14.43 3.01
CA GLY A 42 30.53 -15.19 2.01
C GLY A 42 30.27 -14.46 0.70
N ASP A 43 30.42 -13.14 0.65
CA ASP A 43 30.17 -12.36 -0.57
C ASP A 43 31.27 -12.58 -1.60
N TYR A 44 30.90 -12.54 -2.89
CA TYR A 44 31.82 -12.72 -4.01
C TYR A 44 32.07 -11.44 -4.80
N ALA A 45 33.30 -11.27 -5.25
CA ALA A 45 33.71 -10.17 -6.11
C ALA A 45 34.68 -10.63 -7.21
N LEU A 46 34.65 -9.97 -8.36
CA LEU A 46 35.55 -10.16 -9.48
C LEU A 46 36.62 -9.07 -9.46
N TYR A 47 37.89 -9.46 -9.40
CA TYR A 47 39.02 -8.52 -9.44
C TYR A 47 40.21 -9.17 -10.14
N ALA A 48 40.84 -8.43 -11.08
CA ALA A 48 41.97 -8.91 -11.88
C ALA A 48 41.72 -10.28 -12.56
N ASN A 49 40.55 -10.47 -13.18
CA ASN A 49 40.09 -11.71 -13.83
C ASN A 49 40.03 -12.94 -12.90
N LYS A 50 39.99 -12.73 -11.58
CA LYS A 50 39.85 -13.77 -10.57
C LYS A 50 38.58 -13.59 -9.76
N THR A 51 38.09 -14.69 -9.21
CA THR A 51 36.96 -14.71 -8.30
C THR A 51 37.48 -14.71 -6.87
N TRP A 52 36.95 -13.82 -6.05
CA TRP A 52 37.32 -13.67 -4.65
C TRP A 52 36.08 -13.79 -3.77
N ARG A 53 36.23 -14.47 -2.64
CA ARG A 53 35.22 -14.54 -1.60
C ARG A 53 35.71 -13.80 -0.36
N ALA A 54 34.85 -13.00 0.25
CA ALA A 54 35.15 -12.33 1.51
C ALA A 54 35.08 -13.35 2.65
N LYS A 55 36.14 -13.46 3.45
CA LYS A 55 36.22 -14.32 4.64
C LYS A 55 35.46 -13.74 5.83
N TRP A 56 35.40 -12.41 5.90
CA TRP A 56 34.69 -11.62 6.91
C TRP A 56 34.36 -10.24 6.35
N TRP A 57 33.73 -9.37 7.14
CA TRP A 57 33.38 -8.01 6.73
C TRP A 57 34.59 -7.22 6.22
N THR A 58 34.45 -6.56 5.08
CA THR A 58 35.48 -5.70 4.50
C THR A 58 34.88 -4.58 3.65
N GLN A 59 35.54 -3.42 3.66
CA GLN A 59 35.29 -2.30 2.74
C GLN A 59 36.64 -1.70 2.39
N ASN A 60 36.84 -1.31 1.11
CA ASN A 60 38.08 -0.69 0.64
C ASN A 60 39.36 -1.54 0.81
N ASN A 61 39.27 -2.83 1.15
CA ASN A 61 40.42 -3.74 1.06
C ASN A 61 40.43 -4.40 -0.32
N GLN A 62 41.49 -4.19 -1.09
CA GLN A 62 41.63 -4.74 -2.44
C GLN A 62 41.91 -6.26 -2.41
N PRO A 63 41.20 -7.09 -3.20
CA PRO A 63 41.48 -8.51 -3.31
C PRO A 63 42.91 -8.78 -3.82
N GLY A 64 43.61 -9.70 -3.17
CA GLY A 64 44.98 -10.07 -3.51
C GLY A 64 46.07 -9.08 -3.08
N ALA A 65 45.74 -7.97 -2.41
CA ALA A 65 46.73 -7.01 -1.93
C ALA A 65 47.48 -7.49 -0.67
N ASP A 66 46.87 -8.38 0.12
CA ASP A 66 47.45 -8.95 1.34
C ASP A 66 47.10 -10.45 1.42
N GLN A 67 48.12 -11.30 1.57
CA GLN A 67 47.96 -12.75 1.72
C GLN A 67 47.17 -13.15 2.99
N TRP A 68 47.15 -12.28 4.00
CA TRP A 68 46.36 -12.45 5.24
C TRP A 68 45.09 -11.60 5.26
N GLY A 69 44.83 -10.85 4.17
CA GLY A 69 43.70 -9.94 4.04
C GLY A 69 42.34 -10.63 4.01
N PRO A 70 41.23 -9.88 3.89
CA PRO A 70 39.87 -10.41 4.02
C PRO A 70 39.41 -11.27 2.84
N TRP A 71 40.23 -11.42 1.80
CA TRP A 71 39.86 -12.10 0.56
C TRP A 71 40.54 -13.47 0.43
N GLU A 72 39.79 -14.44 -0.07
CA GLU A 72 40.30 -15.73 -0.52
C GLU A 72 39.96 -15.93 -1.99
N GLU A 73 40.92 -16.41 -2.78
CA GLU A 73 40.68 -16.73 -4.20
C GLU A 73 39.86 -18.01 -4.31
N ARG A 74 38.84 -18.00 -5.17
CA ARG A 74 37.93 -19.13 -5.41
C ARG A 74 37.86 -19.46 -6.90
N PRO A 75 37.58 -20.73 -7.27
CA PRO A 75 37.28 -21.12 -8.64
C PRO A 75 36.15 -20.27 -9.25
N ALA A 76 36.29 -19.91 -10.54
CA ALA A 76 35.28 -19.13 -11.25
C ALA A 76 33.90 -19.82 -11.35
N SER A 77 33.84 -21.14 -11.17
CA SER A 77 32.58 -21.91 -11.12
C SER A 77 31.78 -21.70 -9.84
N GLU A 78 32.38 -21.11 -8.80
CA GLU A 78 31.70 -20.86 -7.51
C GLU A 78 30.82 -19.62 -7.52
N CYS A 79 30.84 -18.80 -8.59
CA CYS A 79 29.94 -17.67 -8.74
C CYS A 79 29.55 -17.43 -10.21
N THR A 80 28.38 -16.85 -10.45
CA THR A 80 27.96 -16.43 -11.80
C THR A 80 28.24 -14.93 -12.02
N PRO A 81 29.02 -14.54 -13.06
CA PRO A 81 29.25 -13.14 -13.38
C PRO A 81 27.94 -12.41 -13.67
N GLY A 82 27.53 -11.52 -12.76
CA GLY A 82 26.34 -10.70 -12.89
C GLY A 82 26.66 -9.40 -13.61
N GLY A 83 26.07 -9.19 -14.79
CA GLY A 83 26.01 -7.87 -15.40
C GLY A 83 25.09 -6.96 -14.57
N GLY A 84 25.68 -6.21 -13.65
CA GLY A 84 24.98 -5.30 -12.74
C GLY A 84 24.61 -5.98 -11.42
N ASP A 85 25.14 -5.41 -10.33
CA ASP A 85 24.75 -5.55 -8.92
C ASP A 85 24.50 -7.00 -8.42
N PRO A 86 25.32 -7.54 -7.49
CA PRO A 86 24.96 -8.79 -6.85
C PRO A 86 23.68 -8.51 -6.05
N GLY A 87 22.55 -8.96 -6.59
CA GLY A 87 21.27 -8.84 -5.92
C GLY A 87 21.44 -9.30 -4.47
N PRO A 88 20.94 -8.56 -3.49
CA PRO A 88 21.06 -8.96 -2.10
C PRO A 88 20.44 -10.33 -1.96
N GLY A 89 21.08 -11.21 -1.19
CA GLY A 89 20.41 -12.40 -0.69
C GLY A 89 19.02 -12.01 -0.14
N PRO A 90 18.00 -12.87 -0.24
CA PRO A 90 16.64 -12.48 0.10
C PRO A 90 16.62 -11.99 1.56
N GLY A 91 16.38 -10.68 1.75
CA GLY A 91 16.08 -10.08 3.05
C GLY A 91 16.94 -8.91 3.55
N THR A 92 18.11 -8.58 2.99
CA THR A 92 19.04 -7.60 3.65
C THR A 92 19.51 -6.41 2.79
N GLY A 93 19.14 -6.32 1.51
CA GLY A 93 19.58 -5.20 0.65
C GLY A 93 18.60 -4.06 0.47
N VAL A 94 19.11 -2.94 -0.05
CA VAL A 94 18.30 -1.81 -0.51
C VAL A 94 17.48 -2.29 -1.73
N PRO A 95 16.14 -2.27 -1.69
CA PRO A 95 15.34 -2.67 -2.83
C PRO A 95 15.67 -1.82 -4.07
N PRO A 96 15.67 -2.41 -5.27
CA PRO A 96 15.90 -1.66 -6.51
C PRO A 96 14.86 -0.56 -6.67
N GLU A 97 15.15 0.40 -7.55
CA GLU A 97 14.16 1.39 -7.96
C GLU A 97 12.98 0.70 -8.66
N PRO A 98 11.73 0.98 -8.28
CA PRO A 98 10.60 0.31 -8.89
C PRO A 98 10.37 0.82 -10.32
N THR A 99 10.10 -0.11 -11.23
CA THR A 99 9.74 0.23 -12.61
C THR A 99 8.44 1.06 -12.63
N PRO A 100 8.35 2.14 -13.43
CA PRO A 100 7.11 2.91 -13.57
C PRO A 100 5.91 2.01 -13.92
N THR A 101 4.77 2.29 -13.30
CA THR A 101 3.54 1.54 -13.57
C THR A 101 3.02 1.89 -14.97
N VAL A 102 2.83 0.87 -15.81
CA VAL A 102 2.13 1.02 -17.08
C VAL A 102 0.65 0.62 -16.92
N GLY A 103 -0.23 1.46 -17.46
CA GLY A 103 -1.67 1.28 -17.36
C GLY A 103 -2.24 1.79 -16.04
N ARG A 104 -3.35 1.21 -15.59
CA ARG A 104 -4.06 1.67 -14.40
C ARG A 104 -3.35 1.25 -13.11
N HIS A 105 -3.46 2.10 -12.11
CA HIS A 105 -3.02 1.84 -10.76
C HIS A 105 -4.00 0.93 -10.01
N VAL A 106 -3.43 0.10 -9.15
CA VAL A 106 -4.11 -0.69 -8.13
C VAL A 106 -3.31 -0.50 -6.84
N GLY A 107 -3.87 0.24 -5.90
CA GLY A 107 -3.24 0.56 -4.63
C GLY A 107 -4.02 0.03 -3.43
N SER A 108 -3.39 0.02 -2.27
CA SER A 108 -4.10 -0.17 -0.99
C SER A 108 -3.32 0.46 0.15
N TYR A 109 -4.00 0.69 1.27
CA TYR A 109 -3.38 1.04 2.54
C TYR A 109 -3.13 -0.22 3.39
N PHE A 110 -1.93 -0.28 4.00
CA PHE A 110 -1.58 -1.19 5.09
C PHE A 110 -1.45 -0.37 6.37
N ALA A 111 -2.33 -0.62 7.34
CA ALA A 111 -2.30 0.07 8.62
C ALA A 111 -1.21 -0.49 9.54
N GLN A 112 -0.39 0.40 10.10
CA GLN A 112 0.71 0.13 11.05
C GLN A 112 0.23 -0.76 12.19
N TRP A 113 -0.93 -0.44 12.77
CA TRP A 113 -1.52 -1.15 13.91
C TRP A 113 -2.23 -2.46 13.53
N SER A 114 -2.30 -2.82 12.25
CA SER A 114 -3.02 -4.02 11.80
C SER A 114 -2.41 -5.33 12.34
N ILE A 115 -1.15 -5.29 12.77
CA ILE A 115 -0.43 -6.45 13.29
C ILE A 115 -0.87 -6.89 14.70
N TYR A 116 -1.63 -6.06 15.42
CA TYR A 116 -2.07 -6.33 16.79
C TYR A 116 -3.42 -7.06 16.84
N GLY A 117 -4.47 -6.44 17.39
CA GLY A 117 -5.80 -7.06 17.54
C GLY A 117 -6.49 -7.41 16.21
N ARG A 118 -6.05 -6.82 15.10
CA ARG A 118 -6.46 -7.19 13.74
C ARG A 118 -5.73 -8.44 13.22
N ASN A 119 -4.56 -8.72 13.78
CA ASN A 119 -3.70 -9.86 13.48
C ASN A 119 -3.36 -10.00 11.98
N TYR A 120 -3.36 -8.89 11.23
CA TYR A 120 -3.06 -8.83 9.81
C TYR A 120 -1.64 -8.29 9.60
N LYS A 121 -0.81 -9.04 8.89
CA LYS A 121 0.59 -8.74 8.61
C LYS A 121 0.81 -8.76 7.11
N LEU A 122 1.92 -8.21 6.62
CA LEU A 122 2.25 -8.27 5.18
C LEU A 122 2.37 -9.70 4.65
N ARG A 123 2.67 -10.68 5.52
CA ARG A 123 2.62 -12.09 5.13
C ARG A 123 1.23 -12.54 4.66
N ASN A 124 0.16 -12.05 5.29
CA ASN A 124 -1.21 -12.38 4.89
C ASN A 124 -1.52 -11.88 3.47
N LEU A 125 -0.98 -10.72 3.08
CA LEU A 125 -1.07 -10.21 1.70
C LEU A 125 -0.40 -11.15 0.70
N VAL A 126 0.78 -11.68 1.04
CA VAL A 126 1.53 -12.64 0.20
C VAL A 126 0.81 -13.97 0.12
N ASP A 127 0.32 -14.50 1.24
CA ASP A 127 -0.40 -15.79 1.26
C ASP A 127 -1.70 -15.74 0.44
N ALA A 128 -2.38 -14.59 0.42
CA ALA A 128 -3.53 -14.36 -0.45
C ALA A 128 -3.15 -14.16 -1.94
N GLY A 129 -1.87 -14.00 -2.25
CA GLY A 129 -1.33 -13.67 -3.59
C GLY A 129 -1.62 -12.22 -4.01
N GLY A 130 -1.88 -11.33 -3.05
CA GLY A 130 -2.23 -9.93 -3.27
C GLY A 130 -1.03 -9.03 -3.57
N ASP A 131 0.17 -9.43 -3.14
CA ASP A 131 1.44 -8.75 -3.43
C ASP A 131 1.68 -8.59 -4.95
N LYS A 132 1.23 -9.56 -5.75
CA LYS A 132 1.32 -9.55 -7.22
C LYS A 132 0.22 -8.74 -7.91
N LYS A 133 -0.75 -8.24 -7.16
CA LYS A 133 -1.91 -7.48 -7.67
C LYS A 133 -1.71 -5.98 -7.55
N LEU A 134 -0.97 -5.55 -6.53
CA LEU A 134 -0.70 -4.15 -6.24
C LEU A 134 0.34 -3.55 -7.19
N THR A 135 0.13 -2.28 -7.52
CA THR A 135 1.11 -1.39 -8.17
C THR A 135 1.79 -0.46 -7.18
N PHE A 136 1.07 -0.11 -6.12
CA PHE A 136 1.58 0.68 -5.01
C PHE A 136 0.93 0.23 -3.70
N LEU A 137 1.58 0.52 -2.59
CA LEU A 137 1.12 0.26 -1.22
C LEU A 137 1.41 1.51 -0.39
N ASN A 138 0.38 2.07 0.24
CA ASN A 138 0.53 3.14 1.22
C ASN A 138 0.69 2.52 2.60
N TYR A 139 1.76 2.84 3.30
CA TYR A 139 1.93 2.50 4.70
C TYR A 139 1.31 3.60 5.57
N ALA A 140 0.28 3.24 6.34
CA ALA A 140 -0.49 4.14 7.17
C ALA A 140 -0.03 4.00 8.64
N PHE A 141 0.46 5.01 9.33
CA PHE A 141 0.80 6.35 8.85
C PHE A 141 2.18 6.75 9.38
N GLY A 142 2.74 7.82 8.81
CA GLY A 142 3.77 8.64 9.42
C GLY A 142 3.15 9.91 10.00
N ASN A 143 3.74 10.47 11.05
CA ASN A 143 3.23 11.66 11.73
C ASN A 143 4.17 12.87 11.57
N VAL A 144 3.59 14.06 11.52
CA VAL A 144 4.27 15.36 11.65
C VAL A 144 3.94 15.93 13.04
N TYR A 145 4.95 16.06 13.89
CA TYR A 145 4.78 16.44 15.29
C TYR A 145 4.69 17.96 15.48
N ALA A 146 4.50 18.38 16.74
CA ALA A 146 4.27 19.77 17.12
C ALA A 146 5.44 20.73 16.83
N ASP A 147 6.63 20.18 16.57
CA ASP A 147 7.83 20.91 16.14
C ASP A 147 7.92 21.07 14.60
N GLY A 148 6.96 20.51 13.88
CA GLY A 148 6.84 20.59 12.43
C GLY A 148 7.67 19.57 11.68
N LYS A 149 8.22 18.57 12.37
CA LYS A 149 9.04 17.54 11.77
C LYS A 149 8.34 16.20 11.74
N CYS A 150 8.65 15.40 10.73
CA CYS A 150 8.39 13.97 10.80
C CYS A 150 9.28 13.34 11.89
N GLY A 151 8.69 12.43 12.66
CA GLY A 151 9.37 11.72 13.74
C GLY A 151 8.81 10.32 13.93
N MET A 152 9.40 9.58 14.87
CA MET A 152 8.86 8.29 15.32
C MET A 152 8.90 8.26 16.84
N VAL A 153 7.78 7.84 17.44
CA VAL A 153 7.64 7.60 18.87
C VAL A 153 6.95 6.25 19.07
N THR A 154 6.95 5.74 20.29
CA THR A 154 6.06 4.63 20.70
C THR A 154 5.08 5.18 21.71
N ARG A 155 3.91 5.61 21.25
CA ARG A 155 2.84 6.24 22.02
C ARG A 155 1.49 5.94 21.39
N ALA A 156 0.59 5.37 22.17
CA ALA A 156 -0.79 5.16 21.74
C ALA A 156 -1.45 6.50 21.34
N GLU A 157 -2.13 6.52 20.20
CA GLU A 157 -2.91 7.67 19.77
C GLU A 157 -4.16 7.82 20.65
N ASN A 158 -4.37 9.01 21.21
CA ASN A 158 -5.48 9.33 22.11
C ASN A 158 -6.44 10.41 21.55
N GLY A 159 -6.33 10.73 20.26
CA GLY A 159 -7.06 11.78 19.56
C GLY A 159 -6.34 13.14 19.52
N ASN A 160 -5.15 13.26 20.12
CA ASN A 160 -4.38 14.51 20.17
C ASN A 160 -3.36 14.65 19.04
N GLY A 161 -3.22 13.66 18.16
CA GLY A 161 -2.35 13.73 16.99
C GLY A 161 -0.86 13.68 17.30
N ASP A 162 -0.49 13.16 18.47
CA ASP A 162 0.89 13.01 18.95
C ASP A 162 1.30 11.54 19.16
N GLY A 163 0.46 10.60 18.72
CA GLY A 163 0.76 9.18 18.71
C GLY A 163 1.77 8.79 17.62
N GLY A 164 2.24 7.54 17.74
CA GLY A 164 3.14 6.88 16.81
C GLY A 164 3.51 5.48 17.34
N ASP A 165 3.94 4.58 16.46
CA ASP A 165 4.32 3.23 16.87
C ASP A 165 5.60 2.74 16.18
N ALA A 166 6.72 3.31 16.62
CA ALA A 166 8.06 2.88 16.24
C ALA A 166 8.32 1.38 16.51
N TRP A 167 7.59 0.81 17.49
CA TRP A 167 7.67 -0.60 17.79
C TRP A 167 7.15 -1.45 16.63
N ALA A 168 5.93 -1.20 16.17
CA ALA A 168 5.39 -1.87 14.98
C ALA A 168 6.21 -1.56 13.71
N ASP A 169 6.68 -0.31 13.57
CA ASP A 169 7.36 0.14 12.37
C ASP A 169 8.67 -0.60 12.12
N TYR A 170 9.59 -0.61 13.08
CA TYR A 170 10.95 -1.12 12.82
C TYR A 170 11.64 -1.84 13.99
N GLN A 171 11.03 -1.91 15.17
CA GLN A 171 11.69 -2.50 16.35
C GLN A 171 11.17 -3.93 16.65
N LYS A 172 9.89 -4.21 16.41
CA LYS A 172 9.30 -5.53 16.64
C LYS A 172 9.96 -6.57 15.75
N SER A 173 10.49 -7.64 16.35
CA SER A 173 10.95 -8.80 15.59
C SER A 173 9.76 -9.66 15.11
N PHE A 174 9.80 -10.07 13.85
CA PHE A 174 8.84 -11.03 13.27
C PHE A 174 9.45 -12.42 13.20
N GLY A 175 8.65 -13.44 13.55
CA GLY A 175 9.04 -14.84 13.36
C GLY A 175 9.12 -15.23 11.88
N ALA A 176 9.72 -16.38 11.59
CA ALA A 176 9.82 -16.93 10.24
C ALA A 176 8.43 -17.16 9.60
N ASN A 177 7.48 -17.66 10.39
CA ASN A 177 6.09 -17.87 10.00
C ASN A 177 5.28 -16.56 9.79
N GLU A 178 5.77 -15.43 10.30
CA GLU A 178 5.13 -14.12 10.14
C GLU A 178 5.77 -13.28 9.04
N SER A 179 6.94 -13.69 8.55
CA SER A 179 7.74 -12.92 7.61
C SER A 179 7.40 -13.25 6.16
N VAL A 180 7.38 -12.23 5.31
CA VAL A 180 6.95 -12.35 3.90
C VAL A 180 7.83 -13.31 3.08
N ASP A 181 9.10 -13.46 3.45
CA ASP A 181 10.09 -14.34 2.81
C ASP A 181 10.33 -15.65 3.58
N GLY A 182 9.60 -15.88 4.68
CA GLY A 182 9.79 -17.05 5.53
C GLY A 182 11.01 -16.98 6.45
N LYS A 183 11.69 -15.83 6.56
CA LYS A 183 12.88 -15.66 7.40
C LYS A 183 12.60 -14.71 8.56
N ALA A 184 12.88 -15.18 9.78
CA ALA A 184 12.72 -14.37 10.98
C ALA A 184 13.66 -13.15 10.96
N ASP A 185 13.23 -12.09 11.64
CA ASP A 185 14.11 -10.97 11.98
C ASP A 185 15.04 -11.38 13.14
N SER A 186 16.29 -10.92 13.13
CA SER A 186 17.25 -11.10 14.22
C SER A 186 17.21 -9.93 15.20
N TRP A 187 17.47 -10.17 16.49
CA TRP A 187 17.54 -9.11 17.49
C TRP A 187 18.57 -8.01 17.18
N SER A 188 19.63 -8.38 16.46
CA SER A 188 20.71 -7.48 16.05
C SER A 188 20.44 -6.70 14.78
N ASP A 189 19.31 -6.95 14.10
CA ASP A 189 19.03 -6.30 12.82
C ASP A 189 18.67 -4.83 13.03
N PRO A 190 19.32 -3.88 12.31
CA PRO A 190 19.01 -2.46 12.43
C PRO A 190 17.62 -2.12 11.87
N LEU A 191 17.00 -3.00 11.08
CA LEU A 191 15.64 -2.85 10.60
C LEU A 191 14.86 -4.15 10.81
N ARG A 192 13.74 -4.06 11.52
CA ARG A 192 12.78 -5.15 11.75
C ARG A 192 11.38 -4.64 11.45
N GLY A 193 10.36 -5.23 12.07
CA GLY A 193 9.01 -4.71 12.07
C GLY A 193 8.39 -4.67 10.67
N ASN A 194 7.33 -3.90 10.55
CA ASN A 194 6.64 -3.71 9.29
C ASN A 194 7.57 -3.18 8.19
N PHE A 195 8.52 -2.31 8.50
CA PHE A 195 9.45 -1.73 7.53
C PHE A 195 10.39 -2.78 6.94
N ASN A 196 10.88 -3.73 7.73
CA ASN A 196 11.65 -4.84 7.17
C ASN A 196 10.78 -5.78 6.33
N GLN A 197 9.54 -6.01 6.73
CA GLN A 197 8.60 -6.79 5.94
C GLN A 197 8.25 -6.10 4.61
N LEU A 198 8.16 -4.77 4.57
CA LEU A 198 8.03 -3.98 3.34
C LEU A 198 9.29 -4.10 2.45
N ARG A 199 10.49 -4.03 3.04
CA ARG A 199 11.75 -4.26 2.30
C ARG A 199 11.76 -5.64 1.65
N LYS A 200 11.49 -6.69 2.43
CA LYS A 200 11.41 -8.08 1.97
C LYS A 200 10.36 -8.23 0.86
N LEU A 201 9.20 -7.58 1.00
CA LEU A 201 8.14 -7.58 -0.02
C LEU A 201 8.60 -6.94 -1.33
N LYS A 202 9.31 -5.81 -1.29
CA LYS A 202 9.84 -5.16 -2.49
C LYS A 202 10.99 -5.93 -3.15
N LEU A 203 11.81 -6.64 -2.36
CA LEU A 203 12.81 -7.54 -2.92
C LEU A 203 12.14 -8.70 -3.69
N ALA A 204 11.02 -9.21 -3.20
CA ALA A 204 10.23 -10.24 -3.88
C ALA A 204 9.40 -9.68 -5.05
N ASN A 205 8.96 -8.42 -4.98
CA ASN A 205 8.24 -7.72 -6.03
C ASN A 205 8.86 -6.33 -6.33
N PRO A 206 9.91 -6.28 -7.18
CA PRO A 206 10.58 -5.03 -7.54
C PRO A 206 9.69 -4.00 -8.25
N SER A 207 8.52 -4.38 -8.75
CA SER A 207 7.61 -3.45 -9.44
C SER A 207 6.71 -2.66 -8.48
N LEU A 208 6.57 -3.15 -7.24
CA LEU A 208 5.75 -2.54 -6.20
C LEU A 208 6.39 -1.25 -5.69
N LYS A 209 5.59 -0.19 -5.65
CA LYS A 209 5.96 1.08 -5.02
C LYS A 209 5.41 1.10 -3.60
N VAL A 210 6.24 1.42 -2.62
CA VAL A 210 5.77 1.61 -1.24
C VAL A 210 5.89 3.08 -0.87
N LEU A 211 4.80 3.71 -0.47
CA LEU A 211 4.78 5.11 -0.05
C LEU A 211 4.48 5.19 1.44
N ILE A 212 5.17 6.07 2.16
CA ILE A 212 4.77 6.43 3.52
C ILE A 212 3.63 7.44 3.42
N SER A 213 2.48 7.15 4.03
CA SER A 213 1.36 8.08 4.10
C SER A 213 1.47 8.94 5.34
N LEU A 214 1.63 10.25 5.17
CA LEU A 214 1.73 11.19 6.27
C LEU A 214 0.35 11.73 6.63
N GLY A 215 -0.04 11.61 7.91
CA GLY A 215 -1.32 12.11 8.40
C GLY A 215 -2.38 11.03 8.57
N GLY A 216 -3.47 11.15 7.80
CA GLY A 216 -4.74 10.49 8.05
C GLY A 216 -5.59 11.27 9.06
N TRP A 217 -6.78 10.74 9.33
CA TRP A 217 -7.79 11.36 10.17
C TRP A 217 -7.27 11.92 11.50
N THR A 218 -6.47 11.13 12.24
CA THR A 218 -5.99 11.49 13.59
C THR A 218 -4.68 12.27 13.60
N TRP A 219 -3.82 12.15 12.58
CA TRP A 219 -2.48 12.77 12.57
C TRP A 219 -2.36 13.96 11.63
N SER A 220 -3.49 14.48 11.16
CA SER A 220 -3.53 15.70 10.32
C SER A 220 -3.31 17.00 11.08
N LYS A 221 -3.13 16.93 12.41
CA LYS A 221 -3.17 18.07 13.32
C LYS A 221 -2.27 19.24 12.93
N ASN A 222 -1.03 18.94 12.57
CA ASN A 222 0.01 19.95 12.44
C ASN A 222 0.20 20.47 10.99
N PHE A 223 -0.51 19.93 10.00
CA PHE A 223 -0.28 20.33 8.61
C PHE A 223 -0.54 21.81 8.35
N GLY A 224 -1.72 22.34 8.71
CA GLY A 224 -2.07 23.74 8.45
C GLY A 224 -1.05 24.72 9.01
N LYS A 225 -0.68 24.53 10.29
CA LYS A 225 0.33 25.34 10.99
C LYS A 225 1.65 25.43 10.25
N PHE A 226 2.19 24.30 9.76
CA PHE A 226 3.51 24.27 9.16
C PHE A 226 3.49 24.46 7.64
N ALA A 227 2.36 24.20 6.98
CA ALA A 227 2.15 24.54 5.58
C ALA A 227 2.06 26.06 5.36
N ALA A 228 1.60 26.81 6.37
CA ALA A 228 1.36 28.26 6.31
C ALA A 228 2.60 29.12 6.03
N THR A 229 3.81 28.64 6.33
CA THR A 229 5.04 29.41 6.14
C THR A 229 6.05 28.66 5.29
N ASP A 230 6.87 29.40 4.54
CA ASP A 230 7.95 28.83 3.73
C ASP A 230 8.96 28.03 4.58
N ALA A 231 9.38 28.60 5.71
CA ALA A 231 10.28 27.94 6.65
C ALA A 231 9.66 26.66 7.25
N GLY A 232 8.36 26.69 7.57
CA GLY A 232 7.62 25.52 8.08
C GLY A 232 7.56 24.40 7.06
N ARG A 233 7.20 24.71 5.80
CA ARG A 233 7.17 23.73 4.70
C ARG A 233 8.54 23.09 4.49
N LYS A 234 9.59 23.91 4.36
CA LYS A 234 10.96 23.44 4.16
C LYS A 234 11.41 22.50 5.28
N THR A 235 11.15 22.88 6.53
CA THR A 235 11.49 22.09 7.72
C THR A 235 10.76 20.75 7.73
N MET A 236 9.45 20.77 7.50
CA MET A 236 8.62 19.56 7.44
C MET A 236 9.13 18.63 6.37
N VAL A 237 9.18 19.08 5.12
CA VAL A 237 9.57 18.27 3.95
C VAL A 237 10.96 17.67 4.15
N ALA A 238 11.95 18.48 4.57
CA ALA A 238 13.31 18.01 4.76
C ALA A 238 13.39 16.90 5.82
N SER A 239 12.68 17.05 6.94
CA SER A 239 12.67 16.04 8.00
C SER A 239 12.00 14.73 7.58
N CYS A 240 10.91 14.80 6.81
CA CYS A 240 10.21 13.62 6.31
C CYS A 240 11.04 12.85 5.28
N ILE A 241 11.74 13.57 4.40
CA ILE A 241 12.69 12.97 3.44
C ILE A 241 13.86 12.31 4.19
N ASP A 242 14.39 12.96 5.23
CA ASP A 242 15.51 12.41 6.01
C ASP A 242 15.13 11.12 6.73
N LEU A 243 13.99 11.13 7.42
CA LEU A 243 13.50 9.98 8.17
C LEU A 243 13.14 8.80 7.25
N TYR A 244 12.28 9.03 6.25
CA TYR A 244 11.66 7.93 5.49
C TYR A 244 12.40 7.57 4.20
N LEU A 245 12.94 8.54 3.46
CA LEU A 245 13.55 8.26 2.14
C LEU A 245 15.06 8.02 2.24
N LYS A 246 15.77 8.81 3.06
CA LYS A 246 17.15 8.48 3.42
C LYS A 246 17.21 7.33 4.43
N GLY A 247 16.12 7.12 5.18
CA GLY A 247 15.95 5.98 6.07
C GLY A 247 16.68 6.14 7.40
N ASN A 248 16.89 7.37 7.86
CA ASN A 248 17.57 7.67 9.12
C ASN A 248 16.61 7.51 10.30
N LEU A 249 16.51 6.29 10.81
CA LEU A 249 15.59 5.97 11.89
C LEU A 249 16.21 6.32 13.26
N PRO A 250 15.42 6.80 14.24
CA PRO A 250 15.86 6.91 15.62
C PRO A 250 16.34 5.56 16.16
N VAL A 251 17.38 5.54 16.98
CA VAL A 251 17.85 4.30 17.62
C VAL A 251 16.98 4.00 18.84
N GLY A 252 16.41 2.80 18.89
CA GLY A 252 15.59 2.30 20.00
C GLY A 252 15.44 0.79 19.91
N GLU A 253 15.35 0.10 21.05
CA GLU A 253 15.23 -1.36 21.12
C GLU A 253 16.34 -2.13 20.36
N ASN A 254 17.56 -1.57 20.27
CA ASN A 254 18.67 -2.07 19.42
C ASN A 254 18.40 -2.10 17.92
N ALA A 255 17.40 -1.36 17.43
CA ALA A 255 17.15 -1.13 16.01
C ALA A 255 17.20 0.36 15.66
N GLY A 256 17.21 0.66 14.37
CA GLY A 256 17.33 2.00 13.81
C GLY A 256 18.76 2.40 13.46
N GLY A 257 18.99 3.69 13.28
CA GLY A 257 20.26 4.25 12.86
C GLY A 257 20.22 4.84 11.44
N ALA A 258 21.33 5.47 11.06
CA ALA A 258 21.48 6.13 9.77
C ALA A 258 21.30 5.13 8.62
N GLY A 259 20.40 5.45 7.68
CA GLY A 259 20.12 4.61 6.51
C GLY A 259 19.46 3.25 6.81
N ALA A 260 19.06 2.95 8.04
CA ALA A 260 18.49 1.66 8.42
C ALA A 260 17.27 1.28 7.58
N ALA A 261 16.42 2.25 7.22
CA ALA A 261 15.25 2.06 6.36
C ALA A 261 15.45 2.49 4.89
N LYS A 262 16.69 2.72 4.45
CA LYS A 262 16.96 3.19 3.07
C LYS A 262 16.35 2.23 2.05
N GLY A 263 15.61 2.79 1.09
CA GLY A 263 14.95 2.06 0.02
C GLY A 263 13.67 1.30 0.42
N VAL A 264 13.21 1.38 1.67
CA VAL A 264 11.89 0.87 2.05
C VAL A 264 10.81 1.64 1.30
N PHE A 265 10.86 2.98 1.36
CA PHE A 265 9.89 3.86 0.72
C PHE A 265 10.41 4.42 -0.62
N ASP A 266 9.51 4.48 -1.61
CA ASP A 266 9.72 5.03 -2.95
C ASP A 266 9.12 6.42 -3.12
N GLY A 267 8.49 6.94 -2.08
CA GLY A 267 7.77 8.19 -2.16
C GLY A 267 7.03 8.52 -0.89
N ILE A 268 6.37 9.67 -0.91
CA ILE A 268 5.59 10.21 0.18
C ILE A 268 4.17 10.45 -0.35
N ASP A 269 3.20 9.98 0.43
CA ASP A 269 1.78 10.28 0.25
C ASP A 269 1.34 11.25 1.34
N ILE A 270 0.59 12.28 0.97
CA ILE A 270 0.09 13.29 1.91
C ILE A 270 -1.40 13.07 2.12
N ASP A 271 -1.78 12.73 3.34
CA ASP A 271 -3.16 12.53 3.75
C ASP A 271 -3.53 13.58 4.81
N TRP A 272 -3.62 14.83 4.37
CA TRP A 272 -4.05 15.94 5.22
C TRP A 272 -5.58 16.04 5.18
N GLU A 273 -6.21 15.76 6.31
CA GLU A 273 -7.65 15.76 6.50
C GLU A 273 -8.13 16.91 7.41
N TYR A 274 -8.49 18.09 6.91
CA TYR A 274 -8.41 18.55 5.52
C TYR A 274 -7.94 20.02 5.46
N PRO A 275 -7.32 20.46 4.35
CA PRO A 275 -7.11 21.88 4.09
C PRO A 275 -8.42 22.66 4.23
N GLY A 276 -8.42 23.72 5.04
CA GLY A 276 -9.61 24.56 5.27
C GLY A 276 -10.62 23.97 6.26
N GLY A 277 -10.28 22.85 6.93
CA GLY A 277 -11.06 22.28 8.03
C GLY A 277 -12.06 21.19 7.62
N GLY A 278 -12.98 20.86 8.53
CA GLY A 278 -13.93 19.74 8.37
C GLY A 278 -13.35 18.35 8.67
N GLY A 279 -12.13 18.29 9.22
CA GLY A 279 -11.55 17.12 9.87
C GLY A 279 -11.77 17.15 11.39
N LEU A 280 -10.86 16.55 12.15
CA LEU A 280 -10.91 16.59 13.61
C LEU A 280 -10.80 18.03 14.17
N PRO A 281 -11.53 18.36 15.25
CA PRO A 281 -11.44 19.68 15.90
C PRO A 281 -10.05 20.05 16.41
N SER A 282 -9.20 19.05 16.67
CA SER A 282 -7.83 19.25 17.12
C SER A 282 -6.90 19.72 16.00
N ASN A 283 -7.34 19.70 14.73
CA ASN A 283 -6.51 20.08 13.59
C ASN A 283 -6.28 21.60 13.53
N SER A 284 -5.05 21.98 13.21
CA SER A 284 -4.76 23.36 12.83
C SER A 284 -5.41 23.68 11.49
N VAL A 285 -6.11 24.82 11.44
CA VAL A 285 -6.78 25.32 10.25
C VAL A 285 -6.33 26.75 10.03
N ASP A 286 -5.81 27.04 8.83
CA ASP A 286 -5.47 28.38 8.39
C ASP A 286 -6.42 28.82 7.26
N PRO A 287 -6.89 30.08 7.23
CA PRO A 287 -7.71 30.59 6.13
C PRO A 287 -7.07 30.45 4.74
N ASN A 288 -5.74 30.34 4.67
CA ASN A 288 -4.97 30.18 3.45
C ASN A 288 -4.60 28.71 3.15
N ASP A 289 -5.15 27.74 3.88
CA ASP A 289 -4.86 26.30 3.69
C ASP A 289 -5.05 25.85 2.24
N LYS A 290 -5.99 26.48 1.53
CA LYS A 290 -6.20 26.27 0.10
C LYS A 290 -4.94 26.47 -0.74
N GLN A 291 -4.22 27.56 -0.51
CA GLN A 291 -2.95 27.86 -1.19
C GLN A 291 -1.78 27.13 -0.52
N ASN A 292 -1.80 27.00 0.81
CA ASN A 292 -0.74 26.34 1.57
C ASN A 292 -0.60 24.86 1.18
N PHE A 293 -1.70 24.17 0.89
CA PHE A 293 -1.66 22.81 0.38
C PHE A 293 -0.89 22.73 -0.95
N THR A 294 -1.20 23.61 -1.92
CA THR A 294 -0.46 23.69 -3.19
C THR A 294 1.02 23.98 -2.98
N LEU A 295 1.36 24.93 -2.09
CA LEU A 295 2.74 25.29 -1.79
C LEU A 295 3.49 24.16 -1.08
N LEU A 296 2.81 23.38 -0.23
CA LEU A 296 3.39 22.19 0.39
C LEU A 296 3.73 21.12 -0.65
N MET A 297 2.85 20.90 -1.63
CA MET A 297 3.11 19.94 -2.71
C MET A 297 4.25 20.39 -3.62
N ALA A 298 4.35 21.69 -3.90
CA ALA A 298 5.47 22.27 -4.62
C ALA A 298 6.79 22.06 -3.87
N GLU A 299 6.80 22.27 -2.55
CA GLU A 299 7.99 22.08 -1.72
C GLU A 299 8.43 20.60 -1.67
N PHE A 300 7.49 19.66 -1.48
CA PHE A 300 7.80 18.24 -1.57
C PHE A 300 8.41 17.89 -2.93
N ARG A 301 7.79 18.28 -4.04
CA ARG A 301 8.29 17.97 -5.38
C ARG A 301 9.71 18.51 -5.60
N SER A 302 9.95 19.77 -5.20
CA SER A 302 11.27 20.41 -5.30
C SER A 302 12.36 19.61 -4.58
N GLN A 303 12.14 19.25 -3.31
CA GLN A 303 13.15 18.51 -2.55
C GLN A 303 13.30 17.04 -3.01
N LEU A 304 12.23 16.40 -3.47
CA LEU A 304 12.28 15.07 -4.07
C LEU A 304 13.05 15.06 -5.39
N ASP A 305 12.90 16.10 -6.22
CA ASP A 305 13.67 16.28 -7.46
C ASP A 305 15.15 16.53 -7.16
N ALA A 306 15.46 17.32 -6.14
CA ALA A 306 16.83 17.51 -5.67
C ALA A 306 17.46 16.18 -5.20
N LEU A 307 16.72 15.37 -4.44
CA LEU A 307 17.19 14.04 -4.03
C LEU A 307 17.38 13.10 -5.24
N THR A 308 16.45 13.12 -6.19
CA THR A 308 16.54 12.37 -7.46
C THR A 308 17.79 12.77 -8.24
N ALA A 309 18.09 14.08 -8.33
CA ALA A 309 19.27 14.57 -9.02
C ALA A 309 20.59 14.07 -8.38
N GLN A 310 20.61 13.95 -7.04
CA GLN A 310 21.76 13.47 -6.27
C GLN A 310 22.01 11.97 -6.42
N ASN A 311 20.97 11.15 -6.36
CA ASN A 311 21.12 9.68 -6.28
C ASN A 311 20.59 8.90 -7.49
N LYS A 312 20.05 9.61 -8.48
CA LYS A 312 19.47 9.06 -9.72
C LYS A 312 18.29 8.12 -9.53
N ARG A 313 17.63 8.16 -8.36
CA ARG A 313 16.43 7.38 -8.04
C ARG A 313 15.18 8.25 -8.15
N ARG A 314 14.15 7.79 -8.85
CA ARG A 314 12.84 8.46 -8.84
C ARG A 314 12.14 8.34 -7.49
N TYR A 315 11.53 9.44 -7.04
CA TYR A 315 10.63 9.46 -5.88
C TYR A 315 9.23 9.96 -6.25
N TYR A 316 8.22 9.22 -5.78
CA TYR A 316 6.80 9.50 -6.02
C TYR A 316 6.24 10.47 -4.99
N LEU A 317 5.37 11.37 -5.43
CA LEU A 317 4.58 12.25 -4.56
C LEU A 317 3.10 12.04 -4.86
N THR A 318 2.33 11.66 -3.85
CA THR A 318 0.88 11.43 -3.99
C THR A 318 0.12 12.12 -2.86
N ALA A 319 -1.19 12.14 -2.95
CA ALA A 319 -2.04 12.55 -1.83
C ALA A 319 -3.32 11.72 -1.78
N ALA A 320 -3.79 11.45 -0.57
CA ALA A 320 -5.19 11.14 -0.30
C ALA A 320 -5.94 12.46 -0.05
N ILE A 321 -7.08 12.65 -0.72
CA ILE A 321 -7.85 13.89 -0.61
C ILE A 321 -9.33 13.62 -0.32
N GLY A 322 -9.95 14.55 0.40
CA GLY A 322 -11.38 14.57 0.63
C GLY A 322 -12.17 14.64 -0.69
N SER A 323 -13.20 13.82 -0.80
CA SER A 323 -14.01 13.66 -2.02
C SER A 323 -15.24 14.59 -2.06
N GLY A 324 -15.63 15.16 -0.91
CA GLY A 324 -16.74 16.12 -0.82
C GLY A 324 -16.46 17.40 -1.62
N VAL A 325 -17.49 17.92 -2.31
CA VAL A 325 -17.37 19.16 -3.11
C VAL A 325 -16.97 20.38 -2.26
N ASP A 326 -17.35 20.37 -0.99
CA ASP A 326 -16.94 21.34 0.02
C ASP A 326 -15.44 21.26 0.33
N LYS A 327 -14.89 20.05 0.46
CA LYS A 327 -13.45 19.81 0.67
C LYS A 327 -12.65 20.20 -0.57
N ILE A 328 -13.09 19.78 -1.76
CA ILE A 328 -12.41 20.10 -3.02
C ILE A 328 -12.35 21.61 -3.24
N ARG A 329 -13.41 22.35 -2.91
CA ARG A 329 -13.48 23.81 -3.02
C ARG A 329 -12.44 24.55 -2.16
N GLN A 330 -11.98 23.93 -1.07
CA GLN A 330 -10.91 24.44 -0.20
C GLN A 330 -9.50 24.07 -0.67
N THR A 331 -9.34 23.64 -1.92
CA THR A 331 -8.02 23.32 -2.50
C THR A 331 -7.87 23.92 -3.90
N GLU A 332 -6.70 23.75 -4.55
CA GLU A 332 -6.45 24.18 -5.94
C GLU A 332 -6.09 23.00 -6.87
N PRO A 333 -7.07 22.15 -7.26
CA PRO A 333 -6.82 20.86 -7.93
C PRO A 333 -5.86 20.89 -9.11
N ALA A 334 -6.09 21.76 -10.11
CA ALA A 334 -5.18 21.89 -11.24
C ALA A 334 -3.74 22.23 -10.84
N LYS A 335 -3.54 23.06 -9.80
CA LYS A 335 -2.22 23.54 -9.42
C LYS A 335 -1.43 22.48 -8.67
N TYR A 336 -2.01 21.86 -7.64
CA TYR A 336 -1.28 20.83 -6.89
C TYR A 336 -1.09 19.54 -7.69
N ALA A 337 -2.02 19.21 -8.60
CA ALA A 337 -1.89 18.03 -9.45
C ALA A 337 -0.69 18.10 -10.40
N ALA A 338 -0.12 19.28 -10.66
CA ALA A 338 1.11 19.43 -11.44
C ALA A 338 2.34 18.84 -10.72
N TYR A 339 2.34 18.82 -9.38
CA TYR A 339 3.45 18.34 -8.56
C TYR A 339 3.36 16.86 -8.19
N MET A 340 2.16 16.28 -8.27
CA MET A 340 1.91 14.89 -7.86
C MET A 340 2.01 13.89 -9.02
N ASP A 341 2.36 12.65 -8.72
CA ASP A 341 2.28 11.54 -9.67
C ASP A 341 0.84 11.07 -9.87
N TRP A 342 0.08 10.87 -8.79
CA TRP A 342 -1.35 10.59 -8.78
C TRP A 342 -2.02 11.02 -7.47
N ILE A 343 -3.35 10.97 -7.44
CA ILE A 343 -4.21 11.39 -6.34
C ILE A 343 -5.17 10.24 -6.02
N ASN A 344 -5.20 9.85 -4.75
CA ASN A 344 -6.13 8.89 -4.18
C ASN A 344 -7.37 9.65 -3.65
N VAL A 345 -8.49 9.59 -4.37
CA VAL A 345 -9.71 10.32 -3.96
C VAL A 345 -10.50 9.45 -2.99
N MET A 346 -10.67 9.88 -1.73
CA MET A 346 -11.36 9.12 -0.68
C MET A 346 -12.88 9.06 -0.90
N THR A 347 -13.31 8.33 -1.92
CA THR A 347 -14.71 8.20 -2.35
C THR A 347 -15.48 7.16 -1.54
N TYR A 348 -15.35 7.27 -0.23
CA TYR A 348 -16.04 6.51 0.81
C TYR A 348 -16.29 7.46 1.99
N ASP A 349 -16.89 6.97 3.07
CA ASP A 349 -17.25 7.77 4.25
C ASP A 349 -18.23 8.92 3.95
N PHE A 350 -19.07 8.76 2.93
CA PHE A 350 -20.09 9.76 2.61
C PHE A 350 -21.16 9.88 3.70
N ASN A 351 -21.48 8.77 4.36
CA ASN A 351 -22.45 8.70 5.47
C ASN A 351 -22.03 7.59 6.44
N GLY A 352 -22.33 7.76 7.74
CA GLY A 352 -21.90 6.82 8.76
C GLY A 352 -22.55 7.01 10.12
N GLY A 353 -22.20 6.12 11.05
CA GLY A 353 -22.77 6.07 12.40
C GLY A 353 -22.50 7.29 13.29
N TRP A 354 -21.67 8.26 12.86
CA TRP A 354 -21.56 9.56 13.52
C TRP A 354 -22.88 10.33 13.50
N ASP A 355 -23.70 10.14 12.46
CA ASP A 355 -25.10 10.57 12.43
C ASP A 355 -25.93 9.50 13.16
N ALA A 356 -25.80 9.43 14.49
CA ALA A 356 -26.34 8.34 15.31
C ALA A 356 -27.87 8.15 15.21
N LYS A 357 -28.60 9.21 14.83
CA LYS A 357 -30.06 9.19 14.62
C LYS A 357 -30.47 8.85 13.18
N GLY A 358 -29.49 8.58 12.32
CA GLY A 358 -29.67 8.47 10.88
C GLY A 358 -29.90 9.84 10.22
N PRO A 359 -30.50 9.86 9.02
CA PRO A 359 -31.02 8.69 8.29
C PRO A 359 -29.90 7.74 7.84
N THR A 360 -30.18 6.44 7.83
CA THR A 360 -29.31 5.44 7.20
C THR A 360 -29.08 5.78 5.72
N ASN A 361 -27.84 5.65 5.25
CA ASN A 361 -27.50 6.05 3.89
C ASN A 361 -26.24 5.30 3.41
N PHE A 362 -25.93 5.47 2.13
CA PHE A 362 -24.80 4.85 1.45
C PHE A 362 -23.48 5.52 1.82
N GLN A 363 -22.46 4.71 2.10
CA GLN A 363 -21.14 5.24 2.50
C GLN A 363 -20.18 5.42 1.32
N SER A 364 -20.41 4.74 0.19
CA SER A 364 -19.50 4.78 -0.98
C SER A 364 -20.25 4.65 -2.31
N ASN A 365 -21.47 5.18 -2.41
CA ASN A 365 -22.27 5.04 -3.62
C ASN A 365 -21.59 5.64 -4.86
N LEU A 366 -21.77 4.96 -6.00
CA LEU A 366 -21.19 5.38 -7.27
C LEU A 366 -21.86 6.64 -7.82
N PHE A 367 -23.19 6.67 -7.80
CA PHE A 367 -23.99 7.79 -8.30
C PHE A 367 -24.89 8.36 -7.22
N ARG A 368 -25.28 9.62 -7.39
CA ARG A 368 -26.29 10.29 -6.56
C ARG A 368 -27.65 9.58 -6.67
N ASP A 369 -28.32 9.43 -5.53
CA ASP A 369 -29.76 9.16 -5.49
C ASP A 369 -30.52 10.49 -5.27
N PRO A 370 -31.35 10.96 -6.22
CA PRO A 370 -32.19 12.13 -6.03
C PRO A 370 -33.18 12.02 -4.86
N ALA A 371 -33.52 10.80 -4.43
CA ALA A 371 -34.43 10.55 -3.31
C ALA A 371 -33.72 10.54 -1.94
N ALA A 372 -32.38 10.63 -1.89
CA ALA A 372 -31.66 10.63 -0.63
C ALA A 372 -32.03 11.86 0.22
N PRO A 373 -32.31 11.70 1.52
CA PRO A 373 -32.74 12.78 2.43
C PRO A 373 -31.54 13.63 2.89
N VAL A 374 -30.76 14.15 1.95
CA VAL A 374 -29.59 14.99 2.18
C VAL A 374 -29.75 16.34 1.49
N THR A 375 -29.17 17.38 2.08
CA THR A 375 -29.23 18.76 1.57
C THR A 375 -27.84 19.39 1.50
N GLY A 376 -27.72 20.52 0.81
CA GLY A 376 -26.45 21.25 0.66
C GLY A 376 -25.39 20.43 -0.09
N ASP A 377 -24.12 20.58 0.31
CA ASP A 377 -23.00 19.91 -0.34
C ASP A 377 -23.06 18.36 -0.24
N ARG A 378 -23.71 17.81 0.80
CA ARG A 378 -23.88 16.34 0.99
C ARG A 378 -24.66 15.68 -0.14
N VAL A 379 -25.44 16.44 -0.90
CA VAL A 379 -26.14 15.97 -2.10
C VAL A 379 -25.18 15.41 -3.16
N TYR A 380 -23.95 15.93 -3.19
CA TYR A 380 -22.89 15.56 -4.15
C TYR A 380 -21.87 14.58 -3.56
N TYR A 381 -22.16 13.99 -2.40
CA TYR A 381 -21.29 12.98 -1.78
C TYR A 381 -21.53 11.62 -2.43
N ASN A 382 -20.91 11.42 -3.59
CA ASN A 382 -20.86 10.16 -4.35
C ASN A 382 -19.62 10.14 -5.26
N VAL A 383 -19.20 8.95 -5.69
CA VAL A 383 -17.98 8.77 -6.49
C VAL A 383 -17.98 9.64 -7.76
N ASP A 384 -19.07 9.66 -8.53
CA ASP A 384 -19.12 10.38 -9.81
C ASP A 384 -18.98 11.89 -9.62
N ASP A 385 -19.81 12.51 -8.77
CA ASP A 385 -19.76 13.95 -8.53
C ASP A 385 -18.38 14.39 -7.99
N SER A 386 -17.77 13.61 -7.09
CA SER A 386 -16.41 13.87 -6.59
C SER A 386 -15.37 13.88 -7.72
N ILE A 387 -15.40 12.86 -8.58
CA ILE A 387 -14.45 12.74 -9.70
C ILE A 387 -14.68 13.83 -10.74
N GLN A 388 -15.93 14.07 -11.15
CA GLN A 388 -16.23 15.10 -12.15
C GLN A 388 -15.90 16.50 -11.63
N THR A 389 -16.04 16.76 -10.33
CA THR A 389 -15.62 18.02 -9.72
C THR A 389 -14.11 18.24 -9.86
N LEU A 390 -13.29 17.22 -9.59
CA LEU A 390 -11.83 17.31 -9.76
C LEU A 390 -11.42 17.45 -11.23
N VAL A 391 -12.07 16.72 -12.13
CA VAL A 391 -11.83 16.83 -13.57
C VAL A 391 -12.19 18.24 -14.07
N LYS A 392 -13.34 18.78 -13.66
CA LYS A 392 -13.75 20.17 -13.98
C LYS A 392 -12.81 21.21 -13.38
N ALA A 393 -12.21 20.90 -12.23
CA ALA A 393 -11.17 21.72 -11.60
C ALA A 393 -9.78 21.55 -12.24
N GLY A 394 -9.66 20.79 -13.33
CA GLY A 394 -8.47 20.69 -14.17
C GLY A 394 -7.49 19.56 -13.82
N VAL A 395 -7.88 18.61 -12.96
CA VAL A 395 -7.03 17.45 -12.67
C VAL A 395 -7.04 16.48 -13.86
N PRO A 396 -5.87 16.04 -14.38
CA PRO A 396 -5.84 15.00 -15.40
C PRO A 396 -6.49 13.71 -14.91
N LYS A 397 -7.46 13.18 -15.69
CA LYS A 397 -8.19 11.94 -15.38
C LYS A 397 -7.26 10.77 -15.04
N THR A 398 -6.14 10.65 -15.75
CA THR A 398 -5.14 9.59 -15.56
C THR A 398 -4.38 9.68 -14.23
N LYS A 399 -4.50 10.79 -13.48
CA LYS A 399 -3.95 10.94 -12.13
C LYS A 399 -4.96 10.62 -11.03
N LEU A 400 -6.24 10.41 -11.35
CA LEU A 400 -7.28 10.17 -10.35
C LEU A 400 -7.47 8.67 -10.10
N ASN A 401 -7.31 8.24 -8.85
CA ASN A 401 -7.67 6.91 -8.40
C ASN A 401 -8.94 6.95 -7.55
N VAL A 402 -9.90 6.06 -7.84
CA VAL A 402 -11.13 5.92 -7.07
C VAL A 402 -10.87 5.07 -5.81
N GLY A 403 -11.37 5.53 -4.66
CA GLY A 403 -11.26 4.83 -3.39
C GLY A 403 -12.32 3.74 -3.21
N ILE A 404 -11.90 2.57 -2.73
CA ILE A 404 -12.73 1.40 -2.46
C ILE A 404 -12.64 1.03 -0.97
N PRO A 405 -13.73 1.09 -0.19
CA PRO A 405 -13.69 0.72 1.22
C PRO A 405 -13.73 -0.81 1.36
N PHE A 406 -12.77 -1.38 2.07
CA PHE A 406 -12.77 -2.80 2.49
C PHE A 406 -13.51 -3.00 3.82
N TYR A 407 -14.44 -2.10 4.11
CA TYR A 407 -15.27 -2.04 5.30
C TYR A 407 -16.64 -1.47 4.95
N GLY A 408 -17.58 -1.58 5.88
CA GLY A 408 -18.88 -0.96 5.83
C GLY A 408 -19.07 0.11 6.89
N ARG A 409 -20.04 0.99 6.65
CA ARG A 409 -20.60 1.87 7.68
C ARG A 409 -22.04 1.50 7.96
N GLY A 410 -22.43 1.59 9.23
CA GLY A 410 -23.73 1.09 9.65
C GLY A 410 -24.32 1.71 10.90
N TRP A 411 -25.59 1.38 11.09
CA TRP A 411 -26.47 1.85 12.17
C TRP A 411 -27.22 0.67 12.80
N ALA A 412 -27.64 0.84 14.05
CA ALA A 412 -28.48 -0.09 14.80
C ALA A 412 -29.80 0.57 15.23
N GLY A 413 -30.79 -0.27 15.55
CA GLY A 413 -32.14 0.19 15.87
C GLY A 413 -32.81 0.89 14.69
N VAL A 414 -32.54 0.39 13.48
CA VAL A 414 -33.00 0.98 12.22
C VAL A 414 -34.43 0.51 11.96
N ALA A 415 -35.36 1.47 11.80
CA ALA A 415 -36.73 1.16 11.41
C ALA A 415 -36.76 0.53 10.01
N ALA A 416 -37.73 -0.35 9.74
CA ALA A 416 -37.80 -1.07 8.46
C ALA A 416 -38.12 -0.17 7.26
N GLY A 417 -38.86 0.92 7.50
CA GLY A 417 -39.34 1.81 6.46
C GLY A 417 -40.39 1.18 5.53
N PRO A 418 -40.91 1.95 4.55
CA PRO A 418 -42.01 1.49 3.69
C PRO A 418 -41.68 0.28 2.81
N LYS A 419 -40.39 0.06 2.50
CA LYS A 419 -39.90 -1.05 1.66
C LYS A 419 -39.39 -2.24 2.47
N GLY A 420 -39.35 -2.14 3.80
CA GLY A 420 -38.80 -3.16 4.67
C GLY A 420 -37.30 -3.40 4.49
N ASP A 421 -36.55 -2.40 4.01
CA ASP A 421 -35.13 -2.50 3.64
C ASP A 421 -34.22 -1.58 4.47
N GLY A 422 -34.79 -0.82 5.43
CA GLY A 422 -34.06 0.03 6.35
C GLY A 422 -33.34 1.22 5.71
N LEU A 423 -33.57 1.50 4.42
CA LEU A 423 -32.91 2.60 3.69
C LEU A 423 -33.59 3.94 3.98
N TYR A 424 -32.79 4.97 4.27
CA TYR A 424 -33.26 6.33 4.61
C TYR A 424 -34.13 6.38 5.85
N GLN A 425 -33.91 5.45 6.78
CA GLN A 425 -34.68 5.33 8.01
C GLN A 425 -33.91 5.91 9.19
N VAL A 426 -34.65 6.31 10.22
CA VAL A 426 -34.08 6.71 11.50
C VAL A 426 -33.41 5.52 12.17
N ALA A 427 -32.37 5.82 12.96
CA ALA A 427 -31.62 4.86 13.76
C ALA A 427 -31.59 5.31 15.22
N THR A 428 -31.22 4.39 16.12
CA THR A 428 -31.00 4.73 17.54
C THR A 428 -29.52 4.81 17.90
N GLY A 429 -28.63 4.38 17.02
CA GLY A 429 -27.19 4.50 17.22
C GLY A 429 -26.37 3.93 16.07
N ALA A 430 -25.05 4.00 16.22
CA ALA A 430 -24.10 3.35 15.33
C ALA A 430 -24.22 1.81 15.42
N GLY A 431 -24.02 1.13 14.29
CA GLY A 431 -24.04 -0.34 14.23
C GLY A 431 -22.93 -0.95 15.07
N LYS A 432 -23.10 -2.19 15.54
CA LYS A 432 -22.06 -2.84 16.34
C LYS A 432 -20.92 -3.34 15.44
N GLY A 433 -19.81 -2.61 15.47
CA GLY A 433 -18.56 -2.98 14.81
C GLY A 433 -17.57 -3.67 15.74
N THR A 434 -16.65 -4.46 15.18
CA THR A 434 -15.65 -5.21 15.94
C THR A 434 -14.62 -4.29 16.62
N TYR A 435 -14.15 -3.27 15.90
CA TYR A 435 -13.08 -2.37 16.37
C TYR A 435 -13.57 -0.95 16.66
N GLU A 436 -14.65 -0.50 16.00
CA GLU A 436 -15.22 0.84 16.17
C GLU A 436 -16.73 0.78 15.92
N ALA A 437 -17.51 1.49 16.74
CA ALA A 437 -18.95 1.56 16.54
C ALA A 437 -19.29 2.24 15.20
N GLY A 438 -20.13 1.61 14.39
CA GLY A 438 -20.55 2.11 13.08
C GLY A 438 -19.59 1.79 11.93
N ILE A 439 -18.52 1.03 12.18
CA ILE A 439 -17.58 0.54 11.17
C ILE A 439 -17.37 -0.96 11.34
N GLU A 440 -17.45 -1.74 10.25
CA GLU A 440 -17.17 -3.17 10.30
C GLU A 440 -16.43 -3.64 9.05
N ASP A 441 -15.48 -4.55 9.23
CA ASP A 441 -14.68 -5.11 8.13
C ASP A 441 -15.55 -5.90 7.14
N TYR A 442 -15.23 -5.84 5.84
CA TYR A 442 -15.91 -6.64 4.82
C TYR A 442 -15.89 -8.14 5.18
N LYS A 443 -14.75 -8.64 5.66
CA LYS A 443 -14.59 -10.06 6.05
C LYS A 443 -15.57 -10.51 7.14
N VAL A 444 -16.08 -9.58 7.95
CA VAL A 444 -17.11 -9.86 8.96
C VAL A 444 -18.49 -9.68 8.34
N LEU A 445 -18.75 -8.55 7.68
CA LEU A 445 -20.06 -8.22 7.07
C LEU A 445 -20.54 -9.30 6.10
N LYS A 446 -19.64 -9.86 5.28
CA LYS A 446 -19.97 -10.92 4.31
C LYS A 446 -20.49 -12.22 4.95
N THR A 447 -20.26 -12.42 6.25
CA THR A 447 -20.69 -13.63 6.97
C THR A 447 -22.03 -13.46 7.67
N ARG A 448 -22.54 -12.23 7.78
CA ARG A 448 -23.79 -11.94 8.48
C ARG A 448 -24.97 -12.44 7.64
N SER A 449 -25.92 -13.09 8.32
CA SER A 449 -27.17 -13.56 7.71
C SER A 449 -28.18 -12.43 7.58
N ALA A 450 -27.84 -11.37 6.84
CA ALA A 450 -28.70 -10.22 6.58
C ALA A 450 -29.18 -10.22 5.13
N LYS A 451 -30.37 -9.67 4.89
CA LYS A 451 -30.87 -9.53 3.51
C LYS A 451 -30.05 -8.47 2.78
N GLN A 452 -29.55 -8.81 1.59
CA GLN A 452 -28.77 -7.92 0.74
C GLN A 452 -29.67 -7.19 -0.27
N PHE A 453 -29.30 -5.95 -0.55
CA PHE A 453 -29.98 -5.08 -1.50
C PHE A 453 -28.94 -4.27 -2.28
N VAL A 454 -29.22 -4.00 -3.55
CA VAL A 454 -28.37 -3.13 -4.38
C VAL A 454 -29.22 -2.03 -4.98
N HIS A 455 -28.79 -0.78 -4.83
CA HIS A 455 -29.61 0.35 -5.22
C HIS A 455 -29.52 0.54 -6.75
N PRO A 456 -30.66 0.58 -7.48
CA PRO A 456 -30.64 0.52 -8.94
C PRO A 456 -29.98 1.75 -9.59
N VAL A 457 -29.98 2.90 -8.92
CA VAL A 457 -29.36 4.15 -9.41
C VAL A 457 -27.95 4.30 -8.86
N SER A 458 -27.82 4.35 -7.55
CA SER A 458 -26.56 4.66 -6.85
C SER A 458 -25.52 3.53 -6.91
N LYS A 459 -25.95 2.33 -7.31
CA LYS A 459 -25.16 1.08 -7.42
C LYS A 459 -24.52 0.60 -6.12
N GLN A 460 -24.92 1.16 -4.99
CA GLN A 460 -24.41 0.76 -3.68
C GLN A 460 -25.12 -0.51 -3.18
N LEU A 461 -24.33 -1.43 -2.65
CA LEU A 461 -24.80 -2.55 -1.83
C LEU A 461 -25.07 -2.08 -0.39
N TRP A 462 -26.18 -2.55 0.17
CA TRP A 462 -26.40 -2.54 1.61
C TRP A 462 -27.05 -3.84 2.10
N THR A 463 -26.99 -4.05 3.41
CA THR A 463 -27.71 -5.12 4.10
C THR A 463 -28.61 -4.56 5.18
N TYR A 464 -29.72 -5.25 5.43
CA TYR A 464 -30.63 -4.98 6.54
C TYR A 464 -31.18 -6.31 7.09
N ASP A 465 -31.16 -6.48 8.41
CA ASP A 465 -31.62 -7.70 9.09
C ASP A 465 -32.90 -7.51 9.93
N GLY A 466 -33.52 -6.34 9.85
CA GLY A 466 -34.64 -5.94 10.72
C GLY A 466 -34.21 -5.05 11.89
N ASN A 467 -32.91 -4.87 12.13
CA ASN A 467 -32.38 -4.03 13.19
C ASN A 467 -31.14 -3.23 12.76
N GLU A 468 -30.14 -3.86 12.14
CA GLU A 468 -28.92 -3.21 11.69
C GLU A 468 -28.94 -2.95 10.17
N PHE A 469 -28.46 -1.78 9.78
CA PHE A 469 -28.22 -1.41 8.38
C PHE A 469 -26.71 -1.26 8.15
N TRP A 470 -26.19 -1.87 7.09
CA TRP A 470 -24.79 -1.73 6.71
C TRP A 470 -24.62 -1.47 5.21
N SER A 471 -23.99 -0.35 4.85
CA SER A 471 -23.55 -0.04 3.48
C SER A 471 -22.08 -0.43 3.33
N TYR A 472 -21.76 -1.26 2.35
CA TYR A 472 -20.39 -1.69 2.07
C TYR A 472 -20.24 -2.17 0.63
N ASP A 473 -19.01 -2.39 0.18
CA ASP A 473 -18.71 -2.91 -1.14
C ASP A 473 -18.39 -4.41 -1.08
N ASP A 474 -18.93 -5.16 -2.03
CA ASP A 474 -18.56 -6.54 -2.31
C ASP A 474 -17.90 -6.66 -3.70
N PRO A 475 -17.46 -7.86 -4.14
CA PRO A 475 -16.88 -8.03 -5.46
C PRO A 475 -17.79 -7.56 -6.63
N ALA A 476 -19.11 -7.67 -6.53
CA ALA A 476 -20.00 -7.24 -7.61
C ALA A 476 -20.12 -5.70 -7.69
N THR A 477 -20.27 -5.03 -6.55
CA THR A 477 -20.26 -3.58 -6.46
C THR A 477 -18.90 -3.01 -6.89
N ILE A 478 -17.79 -3.63 -6.48
CA ILE A 478 -16.44 -3.22 -6.93
C ILE A 478 -16.35 -3.30 -8.45
N ARG A 479 -16.74 -4.40 -9.09
CA ARG A 479 -16.69 -4.52 -10.57
C ARG A 479 -17.47 -3.40 -11.27
N THR A 480 -18.62 -3.01 -10.72
CA THR A 480 -19.39 -1.87 -11.24
C THR A 480 -18.58 -0.56 -11.16
N LYS A 481 -17.86 -0.32 -10.08
CA LYS A 481 -16.93 0.82 -9.95
C LYS A 481 -15.74 0.72 -10.89
N LEU A 482 -15.21 -0.49 -11.14
CA LEU A 482 -14.12 -0.70 -12.09
C LEU A 482 -14.54 -0.39 -13.52
N ASP A 483 -15.78 -0.74 -13.90
CA ASP A 483 -16.33 -0.38 -15.21
C ASP A 483 -16.46 1.13 -15.36
N TYR A 484 -16.92 1.83 -14.32
CA TYR A 484 -16.90 3.29 -14.29
C TYR A 484 -15.48 3.86 -14.45
N VAL A 485 -14.49 3.36 -13.70
CA VAL A 485 -13.08 3.78 -13.81
C VAL A 485 -12.54 3.60 -15.23
N ARG A 486 -12.93 2.51 -15.91
CA ARG A 486 -12.55 2.26 -17.30
C ARG A 486 -13.22 3.24 -18.26
N GLN A 487 -14.53 3.40 -18.15
CA GLN A 487 -15.34 4.29 -19.00
C GLN A 487 -14.90 5.76 -18.87
N GLN A 488 -14.62 6.20 -17.64
CA GLN A 488 -14.14 7.55 -17.36
C GLN A 488 -12.65 7.75 -17.66
N GLN A 489 -11.93 6.69 -18.05
CA GLN A 489 -10.49 6.72 -18.36
C GLN A 489 -9.64 7.23 -17.18
N LEU A 490 -9.99 6.82 -15.96
CA LEU A 490 -9.30 7.24 -14.75
C LEU A 490 -7.99 6.47 -14.53
N GLY A 491 -7.13 7.04 -13.69
CA GLY A 491 -5.80 6.51 -13.34
C GLY A 491 -5.84 5.14 -12.70
N GLY A 492 -6.90 4.80 -11.96
CA GLY A 492 -7.04 3.50 -11.34
C GLY A 492 -7.89 3.52 -10.10
N VAL A 493 -7.51 2.68 -9.13
CA VAL A 493 -8.21 2.48 -7.86
C VAL A 493 -7.23 2.28 -6.73
N PHE A 494 -7.67 2.62 -5.52
CA PHE A 494 -6.99 2.24 -4.28
C PHE A 494 -8.01 1.80 -3.23
N SER A 495 -7.57 1.09 -2.19
CA SER A 495 -8.45 0.62 -1.11
C SER A 495 -7.99 0.99 0.29
N TRP A 496 -8.95 1.21 1.18
CA TRP A 496 -8.77 1.35 2.63
C TRP A 496 -9.57 0.28 3.37
N SER A 497 -9.00 -0.59 4.20
CA SER A 497 -7.58 -0.98 4.26
C SER A 497 -7.48 -2.50 4.14
N LEU A 498 -6.27 -3.01 3.84
CA LEU A 498 -6.04 -4.42 3.53
C LEU A 498 -6.56 -5.39 4.61
N ASP A 499 -6.49 -4.99 5.88
CA ASP A 499 -6.94 -5.80 7.01
C ASP A 499 -8.47 -6.01 7.07
N GLY A 500 -9.26 -5.25 6.30
CA GLY A 500 -10.70 -5.45 6.17
C GLY A 500 -11.11 -6.53 5.15
N ASP A 501 -10.20 -6.91 4.24
CA ASP A 501 -10.44 -7.97 3.24
C ASP A 501 -10.45 -9.37 3.90
N ASP A 502 -10.98 -10.35 3.18
CA ASP A 502 -10.97 -11.74 3.64
C ASP A 502 -9.62 -12.43 3.44
N ALA A 503 -9.46 -13.61 4.05
CA ALA A 503 -8.23 -14.39 3.98
C ALA A 503 -7.84 -14.81 2.54
N GLN A 504 -8.78 -14.75 1.59
CA GLN A 504 -8.55 -15.02 0.18
C GLN A 504 -8.18 -13.75 -0.60
N GLY A 505 -8.20 -12.56 0.01
CA GLY A 505 -7.97 -11.29 -0.65
C GLY A 505 -9.00 -11.01 -1.76
N SER A 506 -10.26 -11.38 -1.53
CA SER A 506 -11.31 -11.34 -2.55
C SER A 506 -11.55 -9.93 -3.09
N LEU A 507 -11.58 -8.91 -2.23
CA LEU A 507 -11.77 -7.54 -2.68
C LEU A 507 -10.54 -7.04 -3.44
N LEU A 508 -9.32 -7.27 -2.93
CA LEU A 508 -8.09 -6.87 -3.61
C LEU A 508 -7.94 -7.52 -4.99
N LYS A 509 -8.23 -8.83 -5.09
CA LYS A 509 -8.23 -9.55 -6.37
C LYS A 509 -9.23 -8.93 -7.34
N THR A 510 -10.43 -8.59 -6.87
CA THR A 510 -11.44 -7.94 -7.68
C THR A 510 -10.98 -6.56 -8.14
N THR A 511 -10.50 -5.70 -7.23
CA THR A 511 -9.92 -4.38 -7.53
C THR A 511 -8.83 -4.46 -8.62
N SER A 512 -8.01 -5.52 -8.60
CA SER A 512 -6.96 -5.75 -9.60
C SER A 512 -7.46 -6.01 -11.03
N GLU A 513 -8.74 -6.39 -11.19
CA GLU A 513 -9.36 -6.64 -12.49
C GLU A 513 -9.35 -5.38 -13.37
N VAL A 514 -9.29 -4.17 -12.80
CA VAL A 514 -9.23 -2.90 -13.54
C VAL A 514 -8.10 -2.85 -14.57
N ARG A 515 -7.04 -3.65 -14.36
CA ARG A 515 -5.87 -3.76 -15.24
C ARG A 515 -6.02 -4.79 -16.37
N GLN A 516 -7.07 -5.62 -16.35
CA GLN A 516 -7.24 -6.72 -17.31
C GLN A 516 -7.55 -6.27 -18.74
N ASP A 517 -8.07 -5.05 -18.94
CA ASP A 517 -8.25 -4.48 -20.29
C ASP A 517 -6.92 -4.26 -21.01
N ALA A 518 -5.83 -3.97 -20.27
CA ALA A 518 -4.51 -3.80 -20.88
C ALA A 518 -3.97 -5.13 -21.45
N ALA A 519 -4.35 -6.26 -20.85
CA ALA A 519 -3.99 -7.60 -21.34
C ALA A 519 -4.86 -8.02 -22.54
N ALA A 520 -6.16 -7.72 -22.51
CA ALA A 520 -7.07 -7.97 -23.63
C ALA A 520 -6.75 -7.10 -24.86
N ALA A 521 -6.39 -5.82 -24.64
CA ALA A 521 -5.94 -4.91 -25.69
C ALA A 521 -4.58 -5.33 -26.28
N LYS A 522 -3.61 -5.76 -25.44
CA LYS A 522 -2.34 -6.34 -25.92
C LYS A 522 -2.55 -7.62 -26.72
N LYS A 523 -3.45 -8.52 -26.29
CA LYS A 523 -3.81 -9.73 -27.05
C LYS A 523 -4.48 -9.38 -28.38
N LYS A 524 -5.39 -8.41 -28.42
CA LYS A 524 -6.02 -7.92 -29.67
C LYS A 524 -5.01 -7.23 -30.60
N ALA A 525 -4.05 -6.49 -30.06
CA ALA A 525 -2.99 -5.85 -30.86
C ALA A 525 -2.01 -6.89 -31.44
N ALA A 526 -1.59 -7.88 -30.64
CA ALA A 526 -0.73 -8.98 -31.08
C ALA A 526 -1.41 -9.87 -32.14
N ALA A 527 -2.71 -10.10 -32.02
CA ALA A 527 -3.50 -10.83 -33.02
C ALA A 527 -3.66 -10.05 -34.33
N LYS A 528 -3.66 -8.71 -34.29
CA LYS A 528 -3.69 -7.86 -35.49
C LYS A 528 -2.34 -7.80 -36.20
N THR A 529 -1.22 -7.82 -35.48
CA THR A 529 0.12 -7.86 -36.09
C THR A 529 0.48 -9.24 -36.65
N SER A 530 -0.01 -10.33 -36.05
CA SER A 530 0.17 -11.68 -36.62
C SER A 530 -0.67 -11.93 -37.87
N ALA A 531 -1.83 -11.27 -37.99
CA ALA A 531 -2.67 -11.33 -39.19
C ALA A 531 -2.19 -10.43 -40.34
N ALA A 532 -1.19 -9.58 -40.11
CA ALA A 532 -0.65 -8.63 -41.10
C ALA A 532 0.70 -9.06 -41.71
N SER A 533 1.21 -10.27 -41.41
CA SER A 533 2.32 -10.84 -42.19
C SER A 533 1.78 -11.40 -43.51
N PRO A 534 2.15 -10.86 -44.68
CA PRO A 534 1.87 -11.49 -45.94
C PRO A 534 2.79 -12.71 -46.07
N LEU A 535 2.19 -13.87 -46.35
CA LEU A 535 2.91 -15.03 -46.87
C LEU A 535 3.78 -14.58 -48.05
N LYS A 536 5.10 -14.79 -47.93
CA LYS A 536 6.03 -14.85 -49.06
C LYS A 536 6.06 -16.27 -49.60
#